data_AF-A0A800LW84-F1
#
_entry.id   AF-A0A800LW84-F1
#
_cell.length_a   1.000
_cell.length_b   1.000
_cell.length_c   1.000
_cell.angle_alpha   90.00
_cell.angle_beta   90.00
_cell.angle_gamma   90.00
#
_symmetry.space_group_name_H-M   'P 1'
#
loop_
_entity.id
_entity.type
_entity.pdbx_description
1 polymer ?
#
loop_
_entity_poly.entity_id
_entity_poly.type
_entity_poly.pdbx_seq_one_letter_code
_entity_poly.pdbx_strand_id
1 'polypeptide(L)'
;MDATYKKRIPEFDCALTVYATIVSRPGDELAVADAGLKTMTNDMGIQSIRDVEGASLIRQSEEHVKIQLPGASCPIRPGDKIHIIPSHGCTT
;
A
#
# COMPACT_ATOMS: atom_id res chain seq x y z
N MET A 1 -4.25 1.08 -15.03
CA MET A 1 -3.54 -0.18 -14.71
C MET A 1 -3.46 -0.41 -13.21
N ASP A 2 -2.93 -1.57 -12.82
CA ASP A 2 -2.54 -1.93 -11.45
C ASP A 2 -1.01 -2.10 -11.37
N ALA A 3 -0.47 -2.42 -10.19
CA ALA A 3 0.97 -2.51 -9.96
C ALA A 3 1.64 -3.61 -10.79
N THR A 4 0.90 -4.64 -11.22
CA THR A 4 1.44 -5.75 -12.03
C THR A 4 1.48 -5.37 -13.51
N TYR A 5 0.36 -4.90 -14.07
CA TYR A 5 0.28 -4.58 -15.49
C TYR A 5 1.04 -3.31 -15.89
N LYS A 6 1.22 -2.34 -14.97
CA LYS A 6 2.02 -1.13 -15.24
C LYS A 6 3.45 -1.48 -15.68
N LYS A 7 4.02 -2.57 -15.20
CA LYS A 7 5.37 -3.04 -15.57
C LYS A 7 5.43 -3.63 -16.99
N ARG A 8 4.29 -4.07 -17.53
CA ARG A 8 4.18 -4.71 -18.85
C ARG A 8 3.71 -3.74 -19.94
N ILE A 9 2.84 -2.80 -19.55
CA ILE A 9 2.19 -1.84 -20.44
C ILE A 9 2.39 -0.44 -19.82
N PRO A 10 3.62 0.12 -19.89
CA PRO A 10 4.01 1.31 -19.15
C PRO A 10 3.36 2.61 -19.67
N GLU A 11 2.76 2.61 -20.85
CA GLU A 11 2.08 3.77 -21.45
C GLU A 11 0.81 4.19 -20.69
N PHE A 12 0.21 3.30 -19.90
CA PHE A 12 -0.96 3.61 -19.09
C PHE A 12 -0.61 3.72 -17.61
N ASP A 13 -1.16 4.72 -16.93
CA ASP A 13 -0.98 4.89 -15.49
C ASP A 13 -1.97 4.06 -14.66
N CYS A 14 -1.66 3.94 -13.36
CA CYS A 14 -2.56 3.33 -12.40
C CYS A 14 -3.65 4.32 -11.98
N ALA A 15 -4.90 4.03 -12.36
CA ALA A 15 -6.07 4.88 -12.06
C ALA A 15 -6.83 4.43 -10.81
N LEU A 16 -6.68 3.16 -10.41
CA LEU A 16 -7.29 2.60 -9.21
C LEU A 16 -6.30 2.66 -8.05
N THR A 17 -6.78 3.11 -6.90
CA THR A 17 -6.07 3.09 -5.62
C THR A 17 -7.04 2.79 -4.50
N VAL A 18 -6.57 2.06 -3.49
CA VAL A 18 -7.25 1.92 -2.20
C VAL A 18 -6.82 3.08 -1.31
N TYR A 19 -7.79 3.80 -0.76
CA TYR A 19 -7.55 4.92 0.18
C TYR A 19 -7.65 4.42 1.61
N ALA A 20 -6.52 4.34 2.30
CA ALA A 20 -6.40 3.74 3.63
C ALA A 20 -5.95 4.75 4.67
N THR A 21 -6.28 4.50 5.93
CA THR A 21 -5.83 5.25 7.10
C THR A 21 -4.69 4.54 7.77
N ILE A 22 -3.63 5.27 8.13
CA ILE A 22 -2.63 4.79 9.07
C ILE A 22 -3.26 4.73 10.45
N VAL A 23 -3.37 3.54 11.02
CA VAL A 23 -3.97 3.31 12.34
C VAL A 23 -2.93 3.16 13.44
N SER A 24 -1.67 2.86 13.10
CA SER A 24 -0.58 2.71 14.07
C SER A 24 0.79 2.93 13.44
N ARG A 25 1.74 3.41 14.26
CA ARG A 25 3.17 3.55 13.93
C ARG A 25 4.02 3.11 15.14
N PRO A 26 4.24 1.81 15.35
CA PRO A 26 4.94 1.28 16.53
C PRO A 26 6.46 1.57 16.53
N GLY A 27 7.02 2.11 15.45
CA GLY A 27 8.42 2.52 15.36
C GLY A 27 8.67 3.38 14.12
N ASP A 28 9.89 3.89 13.99
CA ASP A 28 10.25 4.81 12.92
C ASP A 28 10.13 4.20 11.52
N GLU A 29 10.30 2.88 11.44
CA GLU A 29 10.38 2.10 10.21
C GLU A 29 9.12 1.28 9.90
N LEU A 30 8.10 1.33 10.76
CA LEU A 30 6.92 0.48 10.62
C LEU A 30 5.63 1.28 10.82
N ALA A 31 4.72 1.16 9.86
CA ALA A 31 3.35 1.64 9.96
C ALA A 31 2.34 0.52 9.71
N VAL A 32 1.13 0.71 10.21
CA VAL A 32 -0.02 -0.17 9.98
C VAL A 32 -1.17 0.65 9.43
N ALA A 33 -1.80 0.18 8.34
CA ALA A 33 -3.01 0.78 7.77
C ALA A 33 -4.21 -0.18 7.80
N ASP A 34 -5.42 0.38 7.70
CA ASP A 34 -6.73 -0.29 7.76
C ASP A 34 -7.18 -0.94 6.43
N ALA A 35 -6.23 -1.43 5.61
CA ALA A 35 -6.50 -2.02 4.30
C ALA A 35 -5.84 -3.39 4.14
N GLY A 36 -6.51 -4.44 4.62
CA GLY A 36 -6.06 -5.83 4.53
C GLY A 36 -6.60 -6.59 3.31
N LEU A 37 -6.61 -7.92 3.41
CA LEU A 37 -7.10 -8.85 2.38
C LEU A 37 -8.58 -8.67 2.02
N LYS A 38 -9.40 -8.14 2.94
CA LYS A 38 -10.81 -7.82 2.66
C LYS A 38 -10.98 -6.52 1.88
N THR A 39 -9.94 -5.72 1.78
CA THR A 39 -9.92 -4.48 1.01
C THR A 39 -9.21 -4.66 -0.32
N MET A 40 -8.16 -5.50 -0.36
CA MET A 40 -7.38 -5.77 -1.56
C MET A 40 -6.68 -7.13 -1.46
N THR A 41 -6.82 -7.95 -2.50
CA THR A 41 -6.14 -9.26 -2.57
C THR A 41 -4.64 -9.13 -2.92
N ASN A 42 -3.89 -10.22 -2.77
CA ASN A 42 -2.49 -10.37 -3.14
C ASN A 42 -2.21 -11.49 -4.14
N ASP A 43 -3.22 -11.90 -4.91
CA ASP A 43 -3.15 -12.95 -5.93
C ASP A 43 -2.01 -12.75 -6.95
N MET A 44 -1.71 -11.49 -7.29
CA MET A 44 -0.62 -11.11 -8.22
C MET A 44 0.61 -10.49 -7.49
N GLY A 45 0.77 -10.78 -6.21
CA GLY A 45 1.91 -10.32 -5.40
C GLY A 45 1.65 -9.03 -4.64
N ILE A 46 2.74 -8.32 -4.32
CA ILE A 46 2.75 -7.20 -3.38
C ILE A 46 2.30 -5.89 -4.06
N GLN A 47 1.40 -5.18 -3.40
CA GLN A 47 0.88 -3.87 -3.79
C GLN A 47 1.93 -2.77 -3.60
N SER A 48 1.81 -1.64 -4.32
CA SER A 48 2.74 -0.51 -4.17
C SER A 48 2.12 0.66 -3.40
N ILE A 49 2.94 1.32 -2.58
CA ILE A 49 2.57 2.55 -1.89
C ILE A 49 2.86 3.73 -2.81
N ARG A 50 1.86 4.56 -3.10
CA ARG A 50 2.02 5.72 -3.99
C ARG A 50 2.64 6.92 -3.28
N ASP A 51 2.21 7.19 -2.06
CA ASP A 51 2.40 8.49 -1.41
C ASP A 51 3.73 8.61 -0.63
N VAL A 52 4.44 7.50 -0.43
CA VAL A 52 5.67 7.45 0.36
C VAL A 52 6.75 6.73 -0.43
N GLU A 53 7.72 7.48 -0.94
CA GLU A 53 8.87 6.92 -1.64
C GLU A 53 9.68 6.02 -0.70
N GLY A 54 10.11 4.86 -1.22
CA GLY A 54 10.84 3.86 -0.45
C GLY A 54 9.99 3.05 0.53
N ALA A 55 8.69 3.35 0.68
CA ALA A 55 7.80 2.51 1.46
C ALA A 55 7.43 1.23 0.70
N SER A 56 7.31 0.13 1.45
CA SER A 56 6.90 -1.16 0.88
C SER A 56 5.93 -1.88 1.80
N LEU A 57 4.98 -2.57 1.19
CA LEU A 57 4.07 -3.44 1.91
C LEU A 57 4.80 -4.75 2.23
N ILE A 58 4.80 -5.15 3.51
CA ILE A 58 5.55 -6.35 3.95
C ILE A 58 4.66 -7.49 4.43
N ARG A 59 3.42 -7.20 4.85
CA ARG A 59 2.47 -8.24 5.28
C ARG A 59 1.03 -7.72 5.26
N GLN A 60 0.09 -8.60 4.91
CA GLN A 60 -1.34 -8.36 5.06
C GLN A 60 -1.95 -9.35 6.06
N SER A 61 -2.96 -8.86 6.74
CA SER A 61 -3.92 -9.57 7.59
C SER A 61 -5.30 -9.36 6.95
N GLU A 62 -6.38 -9.83 7.57
CA GLU A 62 -7.72 -9.61 7.01
C GLU A 62 -8.07 -8.12 6.84
N GLU A 63 -7.86 -7.31 7.88
CA GLU A 63 -8.25 -5.89 7.92
C GLU A 63 -7.05 -4.93 7.96
N HIS A 64 -5.83 -5.45 8.10
CA HIS A 64 -4.65 -4.64 8.36
C HIS A 64 -3.51 -4.98 7.42
N VAL A 65 -2.74 -3.95 7.08
CA VAL A 65 -1.50 -4.06 6.33
C VAL A 65 -0.34 -3.47 7.10
N LYS A 66 0.80 -4.15 7.08
CA LYS A 66 2.08 -3.64 7.60
C LYS A 66 2.90 -3.05 6.46
N ILE A 67 3.40 -1.84 6.69
CA ILE A 67 4.16 -1.05 5.73
C ILE A 67 5.52 -0.74 6.35
N GLN A 68 6.58 -1.16 5.68
CA GLN A 68 7.94 -0.73 5.95
C GLN A 68 8.10 0.71 5.43
N LEU A 69 8.54 1.62 6.28
CA LEU A 69 8.82 3.01 5.97
C LEU A 69 10.33 3.25 5.78
N PRO A 70 10.74 4.34 5.09
CA PRO A 70 12.16 4.67 4.88
C PRO A 70 12.88 5.17 6.15
N GLY A 71 12.21 5.21 7.31
CA GLY A 71 12.80 5.56 8.62
C GLY A 71 12.19 6.79 9.27
N ALA A 72 12.90 7.33 10.28
CA ALA A 72 12.41 8.36 11.20
C ALA A 72 12.02 9.68 10.51
N SER A 73 12.66 10.03 9.40
CA SER A 73 12.35 11.24 8.62
C SER A 73 11.03 11.15 7.86
N CYS A 74 10.43 9.95 7.73
CA CYS A 74 9.11 9.79 7.11
C CYS A 74 8.04 10.50 7.95
N PRO A 75 7.26 11.44 7.39
CA PRO A 75 6.34 12.27 8.16
C PRO A 75 5.04 11.55 8.57
N ILE A 76 4.80 10.34 8.07
CA ILE A 76 3.55 9.58 8.26
C ILE A 76 3.23 9.33 9.74
N ARG A 77 2.00 9.63 10.15
CA ARG A 77 1.50 9.46 11.52
C ARG A 77 0.16 8.73 11.52
N PRO A 78 -0.24 8.14 12.66
CA PRO A 78 -1.61 7.67 12.82
C PRO A 78 -2.63 8.78 12.51
N GLY A 79 -3.67 8.43 11.75
CA GLY A 79 -4.68 9.36 11.22
C GLY A 79 -4.40 9.82 9.78
N ASP A 80 -3.14 9.76 9.32
CA ASP A 80 -2.79 10.11 7.95
C ASP A 80 -3.42 9.14 6.96
N LYS A 81 -3.61 9.62 5.74
CA LYS A 81 -4.20 8.86 4.64
C LYS A 81 -3.15 8.52 3.61
N ILE A 82 -3.25 7.32 3.05
CA ILE A 82 -2.35 6.83 2.00
C ILE A 82 -3.13 6.17 0.87
N HIS A 83 -2.58 6.26 -0.33
CA HIS A 83 -3.04 5.54 -1.52
C HIS A 83 -2.16 4.32 -1.77
N ILE A 84 -2.82 3.17 -1.85
CA ILE A 84 -2.20 1.89 -2.18
C ILE A 84 -2.66 1.48 -3.57
N ILE A 85 -1.72 1.22 -4.47
CA ILE A 85 -2.02 0.70 -5.81
C ILE A 85 -2.09 -0.82 -5.70
N PRO A 86 -3.24 -1.45 -5.99
CA PRO A 86 -3.38 -2.89 -5.86
C PRO A 86 -2.47 -3.64 -6.82
N SER A 87 -2.19 -4.90 -6.51
CA SER A 87 -1.42 -5.79 -7.38
C SER A 87 -2.25 -6.25 -8.59
N HIS A 88 -3.57 -6.36 -8.42
CA HIS A 88 -4.51 -6.71 -9.47
C HIS A 88 -5.81 -5.92 -9.31
N GLY A 89 -6.17 -5.14 -10.34
CA GLY A 89 -7.32 -4.23 -10.27
C GLY A 89 -8.69 -4.92 -10.35
N CYS A 90 -8.79 -6.14 -10.88
CA CYS A 90 -10.09 -6.83 -11.03
C CYS A 90 -10.57 -7.51 -9.75
N THR A 91 -9.65 -7.84 -8.85
CA THR A 91 -9.88 -8.63 -7.63
C THR A 91 -9.80 -7.77 -6.37
N THR A 92 -9.59 -6.46 -6.54
CA THR A 92 -9.61 -5.43 -5.51
C THR A 92 -10.91 -4.66 -5.60
#